data_AF-A0A182H2G6-F1
#
_entry.id   AF-A0A182H2G6-F1
#
_cell.length_a   1.000
_cell.length_b   1.000
_cell.length_c   1.000
_cell.angle_alpha   90.00
_cell.angle_beta   90.00
_cell.angle_gamma   90.00
#
_symmetry.space_group_name_H-M   'P 1'
#
loop_
_entity.id
_entity.type
_entity.pdbx_description
1 polymer ?
#
loop_
_entity_poly.entity_id
_entity_poly.type
_entity_poly.pdbx_seq_one_letter_code
_entity_poly.pdbx_strand_id
1 'polypeptide(L)'
;MVCLAKVTLVAILAVAAANAAQSDKFCIDDTSELSKALEGIFHNCDSVLAKCTARFSGYKYMTAEIADLTTQLLDQSFDFLLLSTAFNQHFKDRPGFEKLYRNIADKAWSDAITLMKYQSKRGQRAMLNPNYKYSWHELRSLADRMIADRMIAEEHSSLKLAMEYEKLVAEVAHVIHKKSSVTHQYPAQYDPDMAHFFDEKILIGRRDSVRKLAGYVHQLDGILNDDSYTRDLGLHLFDEYLKKVE
;
A
#
# COMPACT_ATOMS: atom_id res chain seq x y z
N MET A 1 -14.82 48.23 -31.37
CA MET A 1 -13.42 48.01 -30.96
C MET A 1 -13.21 47.77 -29.45
N VAL A 2 -14.18 48.08 -28.56
CA VAL A 2 -14.00 47.96 -27.10
C VAL A 2 -14.04 46.51 -26.55
N CYS A 3 -14.70 45.57 -27.24
CA CYS A 3 -14.79 44.17 -26.79
C CYS A 3 -13.50 43.37 -26.98
N LEU A 4 -12.77 43.58 -28.09
CA LEU A 4 -11.56 42.81 -28.40
C LEU A 4 -10.41 43.10 -27.40
N ALA A 5 -10.34 44.33 -26.90
CA ALA A 5 -9.35 44.75 -25.91
C ALA A 5 -9.59 44.12 -24.52
N LYS A 6 -10.84 43.83 -24.15
CA LYS A 6 -11.16 43.20 -22.86
C LYS A 6 -10.84 41.70 -22.85
N VAL A 7 -11.08 41.01 -23.96
CA VAL A 7 -10.82 39.55 -24.07
C VAL A 7 -9.31 39.26 -24.08
N THR A 8 -8.53 40.10 -24.78
CA THR A 8 -7.06 39.97 -24.81
C THR A 8 -6.44 40.26 -23.44
N LEU A 9 -6.92 41.27 -22.71
CA LEU A 9 -6.41 41.60 -21.39
C LEU A 9 -6.66 40.48 -20.35
N VAL A 10 -7.82 39.83 -20.39
CA VAL A 10 -8.16 38.70 -19.51
C VAL A 10 -7.32 37.46 -19.84
N ALA A 11 -7.08 37.18 -21.12
CA ALA A 11 -6.21 36.07 -21.53
C ALA A 11 -4.76 36.27 -21.10
N ILE A 12 -4.23 37.50 -21.21
CA ILE A 12 -2.87 37.83 -20.78
C ILE A 12 -2.73 37.74 -19.25
N LEU A 13 -3.74 38.19 -18.50
CA LEU A 13 -3.78 38.05 -17.04
C LEU A 13 -3.87 36.58 -16.60
N ALA A 14 -4.61 35.74 -17.32
CA ALA A 14 -4.70 34.31 -17.02
C ALA A 14 -3.38 33.57 -17.29
N VAL A 15 -2.68 33.91 -18.38
CA VAL A 15 -1.35 33.35 -18.69
C VAL A 15 -0.29 33.84 -17.70
N ALA A 16 -0.35 35.11 -17.28
CA ALA A 16 0.54 35.64 -16.25
C ALA A 16 0.29 35.01 -14.87
N ALA A 17 -0.97 34.74 -14.51
CA ALA A 17 -1.32 34.05 -13.27
C ALA A 17 -0.91 32.57 -13.28
N ALA A 18 -1.00 31.89 -14.44
CA ALA A 18 -0.50 30.52 -14.61
C ALA A 18 1.03 30.44 -14.46
N ASN A 19 1.76 31.43 -14.99
CA ASN A 19 3.22 31.51 -14.83
C ASN A 19 3.63 31.88 -13.39
N ALA A 20 2.82 32.69 -12.69
CA ALA A 20 3.06 33.04 -11.29
C ALA A 20 2.81 31.84 -10.33
N ALA A 21 1.87 30.96 -10.65
CA ALA A 21 1.60 29.74 -9.85
C ALA A 21 2.74 28.70 -9.93
N GLN A 22 3.66 28.84 -10.89
CA GLN A 22 4.84 27.96 -11.03
C GLN A 22 6.07 28.50 -10.29
N SER A 23 5.96 29.66 -9.63
CA SER A 23 7.03 30.35 -8.92
C SER A 23 7.17 29.96 -7.43
N ASP A 24 6.52 28.88 -6.98
CA ASP A 24 6.78 28.29 -5.65
C ASP A 24 8.13 27.52 -5.63
N LYS A 25 9.20 28.31 -5.83
CA LYS A 25 10.54 28.29 -5.26
C LYS A 25 11.39 27.03 -5.44
N PHE A 26 12.19 27.03 -6.51
CA PHE A 26 13.38 26.20 -6.62
C PHE A 26 14.34 26.45 -5.44
N CYS A 27 15.03 25.39 -4.98
CA CYS A 27 16.04 25.45 -3.92
C CYS A 27 17.25 26.38 -4.25
N ILE A 28 17.35 26.89 -5.48
CA ILE A 28 18.51 27.66 -5.99
C ILE A 28 18.50 29.12 -5.50
N ASP A 29 17.34 29.72 -5.21
CA ASP A 29 17.24 31.15 -4.83
C ASP A 29 17.84 31.48 -3.45
N ASP A 30 18.07 30.47 -2.60
CA ASP A 30 18.45 30.67 -1.21
C ASP A 30 19.96 30.87 -0.98
N THR A 31 20.83 30.79 -2.00
CA THR A 31 22.30 30.99 -1.79
C THR A 31 22.65 32.41 -1.34
N SER A 32 21.87 33.41 -1.77
CA SER A 32 22.05 34.80 -1.36
C SER A 32 21.43 35.12 0.01
N GLU A 33 20.32 34.46 0.38
CA GLU A 33 19.67 34.61 1.70
C GLU A 33 20.39 33.81 2.80
N LEU A 34 20.94 32.63 2.48
CA LEU A 34 21.72 31.81 3.42
C LEU A 34 23.01 32.52 3.86
N SER A 35 23.66 33.27 2.96
CA SER A 35 24.83 34.09 3.30
C SER A 35 24.50 35.22 4.29
N LYS A 36 23.31 35.83 4.17
CA LYS A 36 22.81 36.89 5.07
C LYS A 36 22.33 36.34 6.41
N ALA A 37 21.78 35.12 6.44
CA ALA A 37 21.37 34.43 7.66
C ALA A 37 22.56 33.94 8.50
N LEU A 38 23.73 33.72 7.89
CA LEU A 38 24.97 33.35 8.58
C LEU A 38 25.63 34.52 9.34
N GLU A 39 25.35 35.78 8.93
CA GLU A 39 25.84 36.99 9.59
C GLU A 39 24.95 37.44 10.78
N GLY A 40 23.72 36.94 10.88
CA GLY A 40 22.76 37.30 11.91
C GLY A 40 22.22 36.09 12.67
N ILE A 41 22.75 35.87 13.89
CA ILE A 41 22.16 35.12 15.01
C ILE A 41 21.06 34.10 14.62
N PHE A 42 21.46 32.85 14.40
CA PHE A 42 20.73 31.58 14.61
C PHE A 42 19.22 31.63 14.92
N HIS A 43 18.40 32.22 14.06
CA HIS A 43 16.93 32.25 14.22
C HIS A 43 16.19 32.13 12.88
N ASN A 44 16.53 31.15 12.03
CA ASN A 44 15.59 30.48 11.10
C ASN A 44 16.28 29.48 10.13
N CYS A 45 17.03 28.50 10.64
CA CYS A 45 17.50 27.41 9.77
C CYS A 45 16.36 26.52 9.24
N ASP A 46 15.17 26.57 9.86
CA ASP A 46 14.07 25.66 9.54
C ASP A 46 13.26 26.09 8.31
N SER A 47 13.15 27.40 8.05
CA SER A 47 12.36 27.94 6.93
C SER A 47 13.09 27.86 5.58
N VAL A 48 14.42 27.88 5.59
CA VAL A 48 15.27 27.75 4.39
C VAL A 48 15.39 26.27 3.97
N LEU A 49 15.43 25.34 4.94
CA LEU A 49 15.44 23.89 4.65
C LEU A 49 14.10 23.37 4.12
N ALA A 50 12.99 24.06 4.41
CA ALA A 50 11.64 23.64 4.01
C ALA A 50 11.42 23.62 2.48
N LYS A 51 12.23 24.35 1.70
CA LYS A 51 12.12 24.41 0.23
C LYS A 51 12.96 23.34 -0.48
N CYS A 52 14.07 22.91 0.12
CA CYS A 52 14.98 21.92 -0.46
C CYS A 52 14.54 20.50 -0.09
N THR A 53 13.42 20.05 -0.66
CA THR A 53 12.89 18.69 -0.44
C THR A 53 12.78 17.93 -1.76
N ALA A 54 12.83 16.60 -1.71
CA ALA A 54 12.59 15.75 -2.87
C ALA A 54 11.08 15.59 -3.21
N ARG A 55 10.22 16.46 -2.66
CA ARG A 55 8.77 16.43 -2.91
C ARG A 55 8.49 17.15 -4.22
N PHE A 56 7.87 16.43 -5.15
CA PHE A 56 7.42 16.97 -6.43
C PHE A 56 6.05 16.37 -6.78
N SER A 57 5.33 17.02 -7.70
CA SER A 57 4.03 16.56 -8.22
C SER A 57 2.95 16.41 -7.12
N GLY A 58 1.90 15.64 -7.38
CA GLY A 58 0.73 15.47 -6.51
C GLY A 58 0.97 14.70 -5.20
N TYR A 59 2.19 14.24 -4.93
CA TYR A 59 2.54 13.40 -3.77
C TYR A 59 2.01 13.91 -2.43
N LYS A 60 2.02 15.23 -2.21
CA LYS A 60 1.55 15.88 -0.97
C LYS A 60 0.14 15.42 -0.58
N TYR A 61 -0.72 15.20 -1.55
CA TYR A 61 -2.13 14.86 -1.35
C TYR A 61 -2.38 13.38 -1.05
N MET A 62 -1.36 12.53 -1.16
CA MET A 62 -1.49 11.07 -1.00
C MET A 62 -0.65 10.51 0.15
N THR A 63 -0.04 11.39 0.94
CA THR A 63 0.83 11.00 2.05
C THR A 63 0.10 10.20 3.12
N ALA A 64 -1.16 10.56 3.42
CA ALA A 64 -1.97 9.85 4.39
C ALA A 64 -2.32 8.44 3.89
N GLU A 65 -2.76 8.31 2.64
CA GLU A 65 -3.16 7.04 2.05
C GLU A 65 -1.99 6.06 1.89
N ILE A 66 -0.78 6.56 1.61
CA ILE A 66 0.41 5.71 1.59
C ILE A 66 0.78 5.26 3.01
N ALA A 67 0.67 6.15 4.01
CA ALA A 67 0.92 5.78 5.41
C ALA A 67 -0.10 4.72 5.88
N ASP A 68 -1.37 4.87 5.51
CA ASP A 68 -2.45 3.92 5.76
C ASP A 68 -2.16 2.55 5.15
N LEU A 69 -1.80 2.51 3.86
CA LEU A 69 -1.44 1.27 3.19
C LEU A 69 -0.18 0.63 3.79
N THR A 70 0.79 1.44 4.20
CA THR A 70 2.00 0.94 4.86
C THR A 70 1.66 0.27 6.19
N THR A 71 0.78 0.89 7.01
CA THR A 71 0.26 0.27 8.23
C THR A 71 -0.49 -1.03 7.91
N GLN A 72 -1.38 -1.02 6.92
CA GLN A 72 -2.13 -2.21 6.50
C GLN A 72 -1.23 -3.40 6.14
N LEU A 73 -0.11 -3.15 5.45
CA LEU A 73 0.84 -4.19 5.07
C LEU A 73 1.63 -4.73 6.27
N LEU A 74 1.96 -3.87 7.23
CA LEU A 74 2.57 -4.32 8.48
C LEU A 74 1.61 -5.22 9.26
N ASP A 75 0.35 -4.82 9.38
CA ASP A 75 -0.64 -5.64 10.08
C ASP A 75 -0.86 -6.98 9.38
N GLN A 76 -0.98 -6.96 8.04
CA GLN A 76 -1.02 -8.17 7.23
C GLN A 76 0.18 -9.08 7.55
N SER A 77 1.39 -8.51 7.64
CA SER A 77 2.60 -9.31 7.91
C SER A 77 2.53 -10.02 9.26
N PHE A 78 2.07 -9.34 10.32
CA PHE A 78 1.94 -9.95 11.64
C PHE A 78 0.81 -10.99 11.70
N ASP A 79 -0.31 -10.73 11.04
CA ASP A 79 -1.45 -11.63 11.02
C ASP A 79 -1.12 -12.96 10.35
N PHE A 80 -0.49 -12.92 9.19
CA PHE A 80 -0.07 -14.14 8.49
C PHE A 80 1.12 -14.82 9.15
N LEU A 81 1.98 -14.08 9.85
CA LEU A 81 3.02 -14.67 10.68
C LEU A 81 2.40 -15.50 11.81
N LEU A 82 1.41 -14.96 12.52
CA LEU A 82 0.71 -15.69 13.58
C LEU A 82 -0.07 -16.87 13.02
N LEU A 83 -0.74 -16.70 11.88
CA LEU A 83 -1.45 -17.80 11.21
C LEU A 83 -0.49 -18.93 10.78
N SER A 84 0.68 -18.59 10.23
CA SER A 84 1.74 -19.55 9.92
C SER A 84 2.12 -20.37 11.16
N THR A 85 2.34 -19.71 12.31
CA THR A 85 2.64 -20.44 13.55
C THR A 85 1.51 -21.32 14.05
N ALA A 86 0.24 -20.98 13.78
CA ALA A 86 -0.90 -21.80 14.15
C ALA A 86 -0.92 -23.13 13.35
N PHE A 87 -0.58 -23.09 12.06
CA PHE A 87 -0.51 -24.29 11.21
C PHE A 87 0.72 -25.17 11.48
N ASN A 88 1.78 -24.63 12.08
CA ASN A 88 2.97 -25.39 12.52
C ASN A 88 2.84 -25.99 13.94
N GLN A 89 1.64 -26.04 14.51
CA GLN A 89 1.43 -26.70 15.80
C GLN A 89 1.32 -28.21 15.59
N HIS A 90 1.87 -29.03 16.50
CA HIS A 90 1.87 -30.50 16.41
C HIS A 90 0.48 -31.11 16.13
N PHE A 91 -0.61 -30.50 16.61
CA PHE A 91 -1.95 -31.03 16.41
C PHE A 91 -2.60 -30.64 15.07
N LYS A 92 -2.09 -29.60 14.38
CA LYS A 92 -2.49 -29.28 12.99
C LYS A 92 -1.54 -29.89 11.98
N ASP A 93 -0.24 -29.72 12.22
CA ASP A 93 0.87 -30.26 11.43
C ASP A 93 0.64 -30.10 9.91
N ARG A 94 0.44 -28.85 9.48
CA ARG A 94 0.24 -28.46 8.08
C ARG A 94 1.41 -27.61 7.58
N PRO A 95 2.59 -28.21 7.32
CA PRO A 95 3.79 -27.48 6.90
C PRO A 95 3.63 -26.75 5.55
N GLY A 96 2.76 -27.23 4.65
CA GLY A 96 2.46 -26.52 3.40
C GLY A 96 1.70 -25.22 3.62
N PHE A 97 0.65 -25.25 4.44
CA PHE A 97 -0.06 -24.03 4.87
C PHE A 97 0.82 -23.10 5.69
N GLU A 98 1.64 -23.63 6.61
CA GLU A 98 2.63 -22.83 7.34
C GLU A 98 3.50 -22.02 6.37
N LYS A 99 4.08 -22.70 5.38
CA LYS A 99 4.99 -22.10 4.39
C LYS A 99 4.28 -21.06 3.54
N LEU A 100 3.07 -21.36 3.07
CA LEU A 100 2.22 -20.41 2.34
C LEU A 100 2.04 -19.09 3.13
N TYR A 101 1.61 -19.19 4.39
CA TYR A 101 1.35 -18.00 5.20
C TYR A 101 2.63 -17.29 5.62
N ARG A 102 3.74 -18.02 5.83
CA ARG A 102 5.05 -17.42 6.04
C ARG A 102 5.46 -16.55 4.84
N ASN A 103 5.32 -17.08 3.63
CA ASN A 103 5.64 -16.35 2.40
C ASN A 103 4.78 -15.09 2.25
N ILE A 104 3.47 -15.17 2.57
CA ILE A 104 2.57 -14.00 2.53
C ILE A 104 3.01 -12.95 3.56
N ALA A 105 3.36 -13.38 4.77
CA ALA A 105 3.85 -12.48 5.82
C ALA A 105 5.14 -11.76 5.40
N ASP A 106 6.13 -12.52 4.93
CA ASP A 106 7.43 -11.99 4.51
C ASP A 106 7.29 -11.04 3.30
N LYS A 107 6.39 -11.37 2.35
CA LYS A 107 6.07 -10.49 1.23
C LYS A 107 5.42 -9.18 1.71
N ALA A 108 4.42 -9.25 2.59
CA ALA A 108 3.75 -8.06 3.11
C ALA A 108 4.72 -7.14 3.86
N TRP A 109 5.61 -7.72 4.67
CA TRP A 109 6.69 -7.00 5.35
C TRP A 109 7.65 -6.31 4.36
N SER A 110 8.09 -7.04 3.32
CA SER A 110 8.94 -6.50 2.26
C SER A 110 8.26 -5.36 1.48
N ASP A 111 6.98 -5.50 1.17
CA ASP A 111 6.19 -4.48 0.49
C ASP A 111 6.02 -3.24 1.38
N ALA A 112 5.79 -3.41 2.69
CA ALA A 112 5.73 -2.30 3.65
C ALA A 112 7.05 -1.51 3.69
N ILE A 113 8.19 -2.21 3.77
CA ILE A 113 9.52 -1.58 3.70
C ILE A 113 9.70 -0.84 2.37
N THR A 114 9.22 -1.42 1.27
CA THR A 114 9.29 -0.80 -0.05
C THR A 114 8.49 0.50 -0.10
N LEU A 115 7.30 0.55 0.50
CA LEU A 115 6.52 1.78 0.65
C LEU A 115 7.23 2.80 1.54
N MET A 116 7.80 2.40 2.69
CA MET A 116 8.55 3.32 3.56
C MET A 116 9.75 3.95 2.84
N LYS A 117 10.48 3.15 2.06
CA LYS A 117 11.58 3.62 1.20
C LYS A 117 11.08 4.56 0.12
N TYR A 118 9.94 4.25 -0.50
CA TYR A 118 9.32 5.11 -1.50
C TYR A 118 8.90 6.47 -0.91
N GLN A 119 8.27 6.48 0.27
CA GLN A 119 7.94 7.71 0.99
C GLN A 119 9.18 8.58 1.20
N SER A 120 10.27 7.96 1.69
CA SER A 120 11.56 8.61 1.93
C SER A 120 12.18 9.15 0.64
N LYS A 121 12.10 8.38 -0.46
CA LYS A 121 12.59 8.78 -1.79
C LYS A 121 11.85 10.01 -2.33
N ARG A 122 10.56 10.15 -2.03
CA ARG A 122 9.73 11.31 -2.40
C ARG A 122 9.89 12.50 -1.44
N GLY A 123 10.86 12.47 -0.53
CA GLY A 123 11.15 13.58 0.39
C GLY A 123 10.19 13.67 1.58
N GLN A 124 9.51 12.57 1.92
CA GLN A 124 8.65 12.46 3.09
C GLN A 124 9.26 11.48 4.08
N ARG A 125 9.29 11.83 5.37
CA ARG A 125 9.68 10.85 6.39
C ARG A 125 8.71 9.67 6.34
N ALA A 126 9.20 8.44 6.43
CA ALA A 126 8.33 7.27 6.47
C ALA A 126 7.33 7.42 7.62
N MET A 127 6.05 7.50 7.28
CA MET A 127 4.96 7.62 8.23
C MET A 127 4.18 6.32 8.31
N LEU A 128 3.76 6.00 9.52
CA LEU A 128 2.73 5.01 9.82
C LEU A 128 1.54 5.77 10.38
N ASN A 129 0.34 5.34 10.04
CA ASN A 129 -0.87 5.85 10.67
C ASN A 129 -1.31 4.87 11.78
N PRO A 130 -1.08 5.18 13.07
CA PRO A 130 -1.49 4.31 14.18
C PRO A 130 -3.00 4.33 14.40
N ASN A 131 -3.69 5.36 13.88
CA ASN A 131 -5.14 5.50 13.95
C ASN A 131 -5.82 4.93 12.70
N TYR A 132 -5.06 4.32 11.79
CA TYR A 132 -5.63 3.66 10.63
C TYR A 132 -6.43 2.44 11.12
N LYS A 133 -7.73 2.66 11.26
CA LYS A 133 -8.70 1.60 11.46
C LYS A 133 -9.10 1.14 10.07
N TYR A 134 -8.78 -0.11 9.77
CA TYR A 134 -9.08 -0.80 8.52
C TYR A 134 -10.39 -0.34 7.89
N SER A 135 -10.41 -0.20 6.57
CA SER A 135 -11.67 -0.08 5.82
C SER A 135 -12.60 -1.28 6.03
N TRP A 136 -12.10 -2.41 6.55
CA TRP A 136 -12.83 -3.67 6.71
C TRP A 136 -12.56 -4.31 8.09
N HIS A 137 -13.14 -3.73 9.14
CA HIS A 137 -13.08 -4.27 10.52
C HIS A 137 -13.45 -5.75 10.63
N GLU A 138 -14.32 -6.24 9.74
CA GLU A 138 -14.78 -7.62 9.69
C GLU A 138 -13.65 -8.60 9.40
N LEU A 139 -12.74 -8.28 8.47
CA LEU A 139 -11.58 -9.13 8.13
C LEU A 139 -10.62 -9.25 9.30
N ARG A 140 -10.33 -8.13 9.97
CA ARG A 140 -9.49 -8.14 11.18
C ARG A 140 -10.13 -8.96 12.30
N SER A 141 -11.44 -8.78 12.52
CA SER A 141 -12.16 -9.56 13.52
C SER A 141 -12.14 -11.06 13.22
N LEU A 142 -12.17 -11.44 11.94
CA LEU A 142 -12.08 -12.84 11.51
C LEU A 142 -10.67 -13.38 11.72
N ALA A 143 -9.64 -12.61 11.36
CA ALA A 143 -8.25 -12.92 11.64
C ALA A 143 -8.00 -13.09 13.15
N ASP A 144 -8.47 -12.15 13.97
CA ASP A 144 -8.37 -12.20 15.42
C ASP A 144 -9.05 -13.45 15.99
N ARG A 145 -10.23 -13.82 15.51
CA ARG A 145 -10.90 -15.07 15.92
C ARG A 145 -10.08 -16.30 15.55
N MET A 146 -9.56 -16.37 14.32
CA MET A 146 -8.73 -17.49 13.87
C MET A 146 -7.40 -17.59 14.62
N ILE A 147 -6.80 -16.46 14.98
CA ILE A 147 -5.53 -16.39 15.71
C ILE A 147 -5.73 -16.68 17.20
N ALA A 148 -6.80 -16.15 17.80
CA ALA A 148 -7.10 -16.36 19.21
C ALA A 148 -7.51 -17.81 19.48
N ASP A 149 -8.37 -18.35 18.62
CA ASP A 149 -8.82 -19.73 18.70
C ASP A 149 -7.96 -20.62 17.81
N ARG A 150 -6.65 -20.71 18.12
CA ARG A 150 -5.63 -21.42 17.33
C ARG A 150 -6.04 -22.84 16.88
N MET A 151 -7.02 -23.46 17.55
CA MET A 151 -7.61 -24.74 17.15
C MET A 151 -8.54 -24.64 15.92
N ILE A 152 -9.25 -23.51 15.73
CA ILE A 152 -10.25 -23.24 14.69
C ILE A 152 -9.67 -22.64 13.40
N ALA A 153 -8.35 -22.48 13.24
CA ALA A 153 -7.79 -22.09 11.94
C ALA A 153 -8.00 -23.21 10.89
N GLU A 154 -9.20 -23.28 10.31
CA GLU A 154 -9.57 -24.21 9.25
C GLU A 154 -8.87 -23.79 7.97
N GLU A 155 -8.25 -24.75 7.29
CA GLU A 155 -7.47 -24.59 6.06
C GLU A 155 -8.22 -23.79 4.98
N HIS A 156 -9.53 -24.03 4.88
CA HIS A 156 -10.35 -23.37 3.88
C HIS A 156 -10.69 -21.93 4.23
N SER A 157 -11.10 -21.72 5.48
CA SER A 157 -11.44 -20.39 5.99
C SER A 157 -10.18 -19.50 6.01
N SER A 158 -9.01 -20.05 6.31
CA SER A 158 -7.74 -19.34 6.28
C SER A 158 -7.28 -18.95 4.86
N LEU A 159 -7.54 -19.78 3.84
CA LEU A 159 -7.28 -19.40 2.44
C LEU A 159 -8.19 -18.28 1.96
N LYS A 160 -9.48 -18.33 2.34
CA LYS A 160 -10.42 -17.24 2.05
C LYS A 160 -9.94 -15.94 2.70
N LEU A 161 -9.52 -16.00 3.97
CA LEU A 161 -8.94 -14.85 4.65
C LEU A 161 -7.72 -14.28 3.91
N ALA A 162 -6.78 -15.13 3.51
CA ALA A 162 -5.62 -14.72 2.72
C ALA A 162 -6.01 -14.02 1.42
N MET A 163 -6.96 -14.60 0.67
CA MET A 163 -7.44 -14.01 -0.57
C MET A 163 -8.08 -12.63 -0.34
N GLU A 164 -8.88 -12.47 0.70
CA GLU A 164 -9.52 -11.19 1.00
C GLU A 164 -8.52 -10.11 1.45
N TYR A 165 -7.46 -10.47 2.19
CA TYR A 165 -6.35 -9.53 2.49
C TYR A 165 -5.64 -9.07 1.22
N GLU A 166 -5.35 -9.98 0.28
CA GLU A 166 -4.71 -9.63 -0.99
C GLU A 166 -5.59 -8.70 -1.84
N LYS A 167 -6.91 -8.94 -1.87
CA LYS A 167 -7.88 -8.07 -2.54
C LYS A 167 -7.95 -6.69 -1.87
N LEU A 168 -8.01 -6.64 -0.55
CA LEU A 168 -8.03 -5.40 0.22
C LEU A 168 -6.85 -4.50 -0.16
N VAL A 169 -5.63 -5.05 -0.14
CA VAL A 169 -4.43 -4.30 -0.52
C VAL A 169 -4.50 -3.83 -1.97
N ALA A 170 -5.00 -4.66 -2.89
CA ALA A 170 -5.17 -4.27 -4.29
C ALA A 170 -6.19 -3.15 -4.47
N GLU A 171 -7.32 -3.19 -3.76
CA GLU A 171 -8.35 -2.14 -3.80
C GLU A 171 -7.85 -0.82 -3.25
N VAL A 172 -7.15 -0.83 -2.11
CA VAL A 172 -6.55 0.39 -1.53
C VAL A 172 -5.50 0.96 -2.50
N ALA A 173 -4.66 0.11 -3.10
CA ALA A 173 -3.71 0.53 -4.12
C ALA A 173 -4.40 1.12 -5.36
N HIS A 174 -5.52 0.56 -5.82
CA HIS A 174 -6.31 1.13 -6.91
C HIS A 174 -6.91 2.49 -6.55
N VAL A 175 -7.34 2.71 -5.31
CA VAL A 175 -7.82 4.03 -4.85
C VAL A 175 -6.70 5.07 -4.94
N ILE A 176 -5.49 4.72 -4.51
CA ILE A 176 -4.31 5.59 -4.62
C ILE A 176 -3.98 5.86 -6.10
N HIS A 177 -3.90 4.80 -6.90
CA HIS A 177 -3.62 4.88 -8.34
C HIS A 177 -4.61 5.78 -9.08
N LYS A 178 -5.91 5.64 -8.78
CA LYS A 178 -6.96 6.48 -9.34
C LYS A 178 -6.75 7.95 -8.99
N LYS A 179 -6.44 8.27 -7.72
CA LYS A 179 -6.16 9.65 -7.28
C LYS A 179 -4.92 10.22 -7.97
N SER A 180 -3.85 9.43 -8.09
CA SER A 180 -2.61 9.85 -8.74
C SER A 180 -2.73 10.01 -10.27
N SER A 181 -3.71 9.37 -10.90
CA SER A 181 -3.83 9.37 -12.37
C SER A 181 -4.77 10.46 -12.92
N VAL A 182 -5.61 11.07 -12.09
CA VAL A 182 -6.63 12.02 -12.56
C VAL A 182 -6.08 13.45 -12.63
N THR A 183 -6.05 14.00 -13.85
CA THR A 183 -5.55 15.35 -14.15
C THR A 183 -6.57 16.47 -13.90
N HIS A 184 -7.87 16.15 -13.86
CA HIS A 184 -8.96 17.13 -13.85
C HIS A 184 -9.58 17.40 -12.47
N GLN A 185 -9.06 16.78 -11.40
CA GLN A 185 -9.53 17.05 -10.04
C GLN A 185 -8.82 18.28 -9.46
N TYR A 186 -9.57 19.12 -8.72
CA TYR A 186 -9.03 20.24 -7.96
C TYR A 186 -9.07 19.92 -6.47
N PRO A 187 -7.95 20.04 -5.72
CA PRO A 187 -6.60 20.36 -6.19
C PRO A 187 -6.01 19.24 -7.08
N ALA A 188 -5.04 19.58 -7.93
CA ALA A 188 -4.41 18.60 -8.82
C ALA A 188 -3.63 17.54 -8.02
N GLN A 189 -4.19 16.33 -7.95
CA GLN A 189 -3.59 15.16 -7.29
C GLN A 189 -2.73 14.32 -8.23
N TYR A 190 -2.56 14.78 -9.47
CA TYR A 190 -1.84 14.09 -10.53
C TYR A 190 -0.37 13.84 -10.16
N ASP A 191 0.04 12.57 -10.21
CA ASP A 191 1.39 12.07 -9.92
C ASP A 191 1.67 10.77 -10.70
N PRO A 192 2.20 10.87 -11.94
CA PRO A 192 2.41 9.71 -12.79
C PRO A 192 3.52 8.77 -12.28
N ASP A 193 4.51 9.28 -11.56
CA ASP A 193 5.55 8.46 -10.91
C ASP A 193 4.94 7.55 -9.85
N MET A 194 3.99 8.08 -9.06
CA MET A 194 3.25 7.28 -8.09
C MET A 194 2.38 6.22 -8.76
N ALA A 195 1.58 6.60 -9.77
CA ALA A 195 0.74 5.65 -10.48
C ALA A 195 1.58 4.46 -11.02
N HIS A 196 2.70 4.77 -11.67
CA HIS A 196 3.63 3.78 -12.20
C HIS A 196 4.26 2.90 -11.10
N PHE A 197 4.69 3.51 -9.99
CA PHE A 197 5.25 2.77 -8.85
C PHE A 197 4.24 1.74 -8.30
N PHE A 198 2.97 2.12 -8.17
CA PHE A 198 1.93 1.22 -7.67
C PHE A 198 1.63 0.08 -8.63
N ASP A 199 1.61 0.35 -9.94
CA ASP A 199 1.46 -0.69 -10.96
C ASP A 199 2.57 -1.74 -10.84
N GLU A 200 3.83 -1.31 -10.82
CA GLU A 200 4.97 -2.22 -10.83
C GLU A 200 5.20 -2.94 -9.51
N LYS A 201 5.18 -2.20 -8.39
CA LYS A 201 5.67 -2.72 -7.10
C LYS A 201 4.59 -3.38 -6.28
N ILE A 202 3.32 -2.99 -6.47
CA ILE A 202 2.22 -3.49 -5.66
C ILE A 202 1.25 -4.31 -6.54
N LEU A 203 0.62 -3.69 -7.52
CA LEU A 203 -0.56 -4.25 -8.19
C LEU A 203 -0.30 -5.54 -8.98
N ILE A 204 0.81 -5.62 -9.74
CA ILE A 204 1.14 -6.83 -10.51
C ILE A 204 1.26 -8.06 -9.58
N GLY A 205 2.03 -7.94 -8.50
CA GLY A 205 2.23 -9.05 -7.56
C GLY A 205 0.95 -9.43 -6.81
N ARG A 206 0.08 -8.45 -6.49
CA ARG A 206 -1.20 -8.71 -5.81
C ARG A 206 -2.19 -9.42 -6.73
N ARG A 207 -2.29 -9.04 -8.01
CA ARG A 207 -3.12 -9.75 -9.01
C ARG A 207 -2.77 -11.24 -9.07
N ASP A 208 -1.48 -11.55 -9.17
CA ASP A 208 -1.01 -12.93 -9.30
C ASP A 208 -1.28 -13.72 -8.01
N SER A 209 -1.11 -13.08 -6.85
CA SER A 209 -1.42 -13.67 -5.54
C SER A 209 -2.92 -13.96 -5.36
N VAL A 210 -3.80 -13.02 -5.72
CA VAL A 210 -5.26 -13.21 -5.70
C VAL A 210 -5.66 -14.37 -6.61
N ARG A 211 -5.12 -14.44 -7.84
CA ARG A 211 -5.43 -15.54 -8.76
C ARG A 211 -4.97 -16.90 -8.23
N LYS A 212 -3.79 -16.95 -7.61
CA LYS A 212 -3.24 -18.16 -6.98
C LYS A 212 -4.12 -18.64 -5.82
N LEU A 213 -4.41 -17.75 -4.87
CA LEU A 213 -5.23 -18.06 -3.70
C LEU A 213 -6.67 -18.43 -4.07
N ALA A 214 -7.29 -17.76 -5.04
CA ALA A 214 -8.60 -18.15 -5.55
C ALA A 214 -8.59 -19.57 -6.14
N GLY A 215 -7.50 -19.94 -6.83
CA GLY A 215 -7.30 -21.31 -7.32
C GLY A 215 -7.24 -22.33 -6.19
N TYR A 216 -6.50 -22.02 -5.12
CA TYR A 216 -6.41 -22.86 -3.92
C TYR A 216 -7.75 -23.01 -3.21
N VAL A 217 -8.51 -21.91 -3.04
CA VAL A 217 -9.86 -21.95 -2.47
C VAL A 217 -10.76 -22.88 -3.27
N HIS A 218 -10.79 -22.72 -4.60
CA HIS A 218 -11.63 -23.57 -5.46
C HIS A 218 -11.24 -25.05 -5.45
N GLN A 219 -9.95 -25.36 -5.44
CA GLN A 219 -9.48 -26.74 -5.34
C GLN A 219 -9.89 -27.35 -4.00
N LEU A 220 -9.73 -26.60 -2.92
CA LEU A 220 -10.10 -27.06 -1.59
C LEU A 220 -11.61 -27.20 -1.40
N ASP A 221 -12.41 -26.29 -1.96
CA ASP A 221 -13.87 -26.43 -2.05
C ASP A 221 -14.23 -27.77 -2.73
N GLY A 222 -13.55 -28.12 -3.83
CA GLY A 222 -13.74 -29.40 -4.51
C GLY A 222 -13.43 -30.61 -3.61
N ILE A 223 -12.31 -30.57 -2.89
CA ILE A 223 -11.89 -31.63 -1.96
C ILE A 223 -12.86 -31.76 -0.77
N LEU A 224 -13.35 -30.64 -0.25
CA LEU A 224 -14.25 -30.62 0.92
C LEU A 224 -15.68 -31.03 0.60
N ASN A 225 -16.10 -30.89 -0.66
CA ASN A 225 -17.44 -31.29 -1.13
C ASN A 225 -17.50 -32.74 -1.63
N ASP A 226 -16.37 -33.45 -1.69
CA ASP A 226 -16.31 -34.89 -2.00
C ASP A 226 -16.73 -35.74 -0.77
N ASP A 227 -16.84 -37.05 -0.95
CA ASP A 227 -17.24 -37.97 0.13
C ASP A 227 -16.41 -37.78 1.42
N SER A 228 -17.09 -37.83 2.57
CA SER A 228 -16.45 -37.57 3.88
C SER A 228 -15.23 -38.45 4.19
N TYR A 229 -15.09 -39.59 3.52
CA TYR A 229 -13.97 -40.52 3.66
C TYR A 229 -12.69 -40.07 2.93
N THR A 230 -12.80 -39.31 1.84
CA THR A 230 -11.63 -38.85 1.04
C THR A 230 -11.14 -37.47 1.46
N ARG A 231 -11.97 -36.70 2.18
CA ARG A 231 -11.69 -35.33 2.61
C ARG A 231 -10.35 -35.18 3.33
N ASP A 232 -10.11 -35.96 4.38
CA ASP A 232 -8.91 -35.79 5.22
C ASP A 232 -7.63 -36.18 4.47
N LEU A 233 -7.70 -37.19 3.60
CA LEU A 233 -6.63 -37.55 2.68
C LEU A 233 -6.39 -36.43 1.66
N GLY A 234 -7.45 -35.88 1.07
CA GLY A 234 -7.36 -34.77 0.12
C GLY A 234 -6.74 -33.53 0.74
N LEU A 235 -7.10 -33.19 1.98
CA LEU A 235 -6.48 -32.10 2.76
C LEU A 235 -4.99 -32.34 2.96
N HIS A 236 -4.60 -33.56 3.33
CA HIS A 236 -3.19 -33.91 3.51
C HIS A 236 -2.40 -33.82 2.18
N LEU A 237 -2.95 -34.34 1.08
CA LEU A 237 -2.32 -34.26 -0.24
C LEU A 237 -2.23 -32.81 -0.74
N PHE A 238 -3.23 -31.98 -0.44
CA PHE A 238 -3.21 -30.56 -0.77
C PHE A 238 -2.11 -29.81 0.00
N ASP A 239 -1.94 -30.09 1.29
CA ASP A 239 -0.82 -29.54 2.08
C ASP A 239 0.55 -29.98 1.54
N GLU A 240 0.71 -31.25 1.20
CA GLU A 240 1.94 -31.76 0.57
C GLU A 240 2.22 -31.13 -0.80
N TYR A 241 1.17 -30.78 -1.55
CA TYR A 241 1.31 -29.97 -2.76
C TYR A 241 1.80 -28.55 -2.43
N LEU A 242 1.15 -27.85 -1.49
CA LEU A 242 1.55 -26.49 -1.08
C LEU A 242 3.00 -26.43 -0.64
N LYS A 243 3.46 -27.40 0.16
CA LYS A 243 4.84 -27.50 0.65
C LYS A 243 5.89 -27.50 -0.47
N LYS A 244 5.53 -28.00 -1.65
CA LYS A 244 6.41 -28.11 -2.82
C LYS A 244 6.38 -26.87 -3.72
N VAL A 245 5.24 -26.20 -3.81
CA VAL A 245 5.03 -25.09 -4.78
C VAL A 245 5.16 -23.71 -4.16
N GLU A 246 4.89 -23.58 -2.86
CA GLU A 246 5.23 -22.40 -2.05
C GLU A 246 6.67 -22.52 -1.54
#